data_AF-A0A1B6HFT1-F1
#
_entry.id   AF-A0A1B6HFT1-F1
#
_cell.length_a   1.000
_cell.length_b   1.000
_cell.length_c   1.000
_cell.angle_alpha   90.00
_cell.angle_beta   90.00
_cell.angle_gamma   90.00
#
_symmetry.space_group_name_H-M   'P 1'
#
loop_
_entity.id
_entity.type
_entity.pdbx_description
1 polymer ?
#
loop_
_entity_poly.entity_id
_entity_poly.type
_entity_poly.pdbx_seq_one_letter_code
_entity_poly.pdbx_strand_id
1 'polypeptide(L)'
;AQRRPANQSTTVRGGAAGNANDGDRSTNHDGHRCTETMREASPWWQVDLLRPYPVSAVRVTTRGCCGQQPLQDLEIRVGNSSSELQRNPLCAWYPGTLEEGITKTFLCARTLVGQHVFLQLVGVEGSLSMCEVEVFSTDEFSNDRCAPVGVGQDVELVAFDRTCYEFNVGRGSSFEDARVQCRKHGGDLAHGLRGVHNIFLLAELERRKSNLKTQLVWIGAQKEPSFTSHTWKWVNGEVVTKPAWGKDQPNNYNGEQNCVVLDGGRNWLWNDVGCNLDYLHWICQYTPIMCGSPDKKLNTTIVGTDFSSGKTIRYQCPEGHMLVGATNRTCMENGFWSESAPTCKYVDCG
;
A
#
# COMPACT_ATOMS: atom_id res chain seq x y z
N ALA A 1 5.15 -2.92 -1.83
CA ALA A 1 5.22 -2.49 -3.26
C ALA A 1 3.85 -2.39 -3.92
N GLN A 2 2.82 -3.09 -3.43
CA GLN A 2 1.50 -3.10 -4.02
C GLN A 2 1.00 -1.70 -4.40
N ARG A 3 0.72 -1.54 -5.69
CA ARG A 3 0.19 -0.36 -6.37
C ARG A 3 0.98 0.94 -6.17
N ARG A 4 2.25 0.81 -5.83
CA ARG A 4 3.19 1.94 -5.81
C ARG A 4 3.58 2.33 -7.25
N PRO A 5 4.02 3.58 -7.51
CA PRO A 5 4.55 3.92 -8.83
C PRO A 5 5.72 2.99 -9.21
N ALA A 6 5.67 2.44 -10.42
CA ALA A 6 6.68 1.54 -10.94
C ALA A 6 7.15 2.01 -12.31
N ASN A 7 8.42 1.75 -12.62
CA ASN A 7 9.03 2.07 -13.90
C ASN A 7 10.00 0.96 -14.32
N GLN A 8 10.40 0.96 -15.59
CA GLN A 8 11.33 -0.03 -16.13
C GLN A 8 12.14 0.55 -17.30
N SER A 9 13.26 -0.07 -17.64
CA SER A 9 14.20 0.39 -18.67
C SER A 9 13.54 0.62 -20.03
N THR A 10 12.77 -0.35 -20.50
CA THR A 10 11.98 -0.30 -21.73
C THR A 10 10.67 -1.04 -21.52
N THR A 11 9.67 -0.82 -22.38
CA THR A 11 8.35 -1.44 -22.23
C THR A 11 7.88 -2.00 -23.55
N VAL A 12 7.50 -3.28 -23.58
CA VAL A 12 6.73 -3.85 -24.70
C VAL A 12 5.25 -3.54 -24.54
N ARG A 13 4.50 -3.55 -25.65
CA ARG A 13 3.05 -3.34 -25.62
C ARG A 13 2.39 -4.39 -24.72
N GLY A 14 1.68 -3.93 -23.67
CA GLY A 14 1.01 -4.82 -22.72
C GLY A 14 1.85 -5.22 -21.49
N GLY A 15 3.16 -4.94 -21.51
CA GLY A 15 4.10 -5.28 -20.44
C GLY A 15 4.41 -4.12 -19.49
N ALA A 16 3.44 -3.27 -19.16
CA ALA A 16 3.64 -2.06 -18.36
C ALA A 16 4.20 -2.39 -16.96
N ALA A 17 5.12 -1.56 -16.44
CA ALA A 17 5.80 -1.78 -15.16
C ALA A 17 4.87 -2.01 -13.96
N GLY A 18 3.68 -1.39 -13.98
CA GLY A 18 2.68 -1.52 -12.91
C GLY A 18 2.02 -2.90 -12.81
N ASN A 19 2.16 -3.75 -13.83
CA ASN A 19 1.61 -5.10 -13.81
C ASN A 19 2.29 -5.98 -12.74
N ALA A 20 3.56 -5.75 -12.43
CA ALA A 20 4.28 -6.51 -11.40
C ALA A 20 4.00 -6.02 -9.98
N ASN A 21 3.06 -5.11 -9.76
CA ASN A 21 2.69 -4.73 -8.41
C ASN A 21 1.21 -4.40 -8.28
N ASP A 22 0.36 -4.96 -9.13
CA ASP A 22 -1.09 -4.73 -9.08
C ASP A 22 -1.79 -5.65 -8.05
N GLY A 23 -1.11 -6.71 -7.62
CA GLY A 23 -1.58 -7.73 -6.67
C GLY A 23 -2.07 -9.02 -7.32
N ASP A 24 -2.09 -9.13 -8.66
CA ASP A 24 -2.39 -10.36 -9.38
C ASP A 24 -1.14 -11.25 -9.49
N ARG A 25 -1.17 -12.42 -8.84
CA ARG A 25 -0.07 -13.39 -8.87
C ARG A 25 -0.18 -14.39 -10.03
N SER A 26 -1.11 -14.20 -10.96
CA SER A 26 -1.25 -15.07 -12.12
C SER A 26 0.06 -15.11 -12.93
N THR A 27 0.60 -16.29 -13.12
CA THR A 27 1.82 -16.51 -13.91
C THR A 27 1.53 -16.57 -15.42
N ASN A 28 0.25 -16.64 -15.82
CA ASN A 28 -0.15 -16.63 -17.22
C ASN A 28 -0.32 -15.20 -17.75
N HIS A 29 0.46 -14.85 -18.77
CA HIS A 29 0.46 -13.56 -19.42
C HIS A 29 -0.38 -13.56 -20.71
N ASP A 30 -1.65 -13.15 -20.60
CA ASP A 30 -2.55 -12.97 -21.75
C ASP A 30 -2.41 -11.56 -22.38
N GLY A 31 -1.22 -10.95 -22.28
CA GLY A 31 -0.91 -9.62 -22.86
C GLY A 31 -1.09 -8.42 -21.92
N HIS A 32 -1.54 -8.61 -20.68
CA HIS A 32 -1.81 -7.51 -19.74
C HIS A 32 -1.46 -7.77 -18.27
N ARG A 33 -0.95 -8.95 -17.90
CA ARG A 33 -0.81 -9.35 -16.48
C ARG A 33 0.60 -9.28 -15.90
N CYS A 34 1.62 -9.25 -16.74
CA CYS A 34 3.01 -9.27 -16.27
C CYS A 34 3.74 -8.09 -16.90
N THR A 35 4.80 -7.62 -16.26
CA THR A 35 5.71 -6.66 -16.87
C THR A 35 6.53 -7.36 -17.93
N GLU A 36 7.00 -6.60 -18.92
CA GLU A 36 7.95 -7.11 -19.90
C GLU A 36 8.72 -5.93 -20.51
N THR A 37 10.04 -5.99 -20.42
CA THR A 37 10.94 -5.07 -21.11
C THR A 37 11.20 -5.55 -22.54
N MET A 38 11.69 -4.67 -23.41
CA MET A 38 12.30 -5.13 -24.66
C MET A 38 13.53 -5.99 -24.34
N ARG A 39 13.97 -6.77 -25.32
CA ARG A 39 15.25 -7.48 -25.23
C ARG A 39 16.38 -6.47 -25.31
N GLU A 40 17.12 -6.31 -24.22
CA GLU A 40 18.18 -5.31 -24.09
C GLU A 40 19.28 -5.80 -23.15
N ALA A 41 20.39 -5.05 -23.08
CA ALA A 41 21.47 -5.34 -22.15
C ALA A 41 21.10 -4.87 -20.74
N SER A 42 21.15 -5.80 -19.79
CA SER A 42 20.88 -5.56 -18.36
C SER A 42 19.57 -4.81 -18.06
N PRO A 43 18.41 -5.32 -18.53
CA PRO A 43 17.11 -4.70 -18.29
C PRO A 43 16.80 -4.58 -16.79
N TRP A 44 16.08 -3.54 -16.42
CA TRP A 44 15.74 -3.28 -15.02
C TRP A 44 14.29 -2.85 -14.85
N TRP A 45 13.76 -3.15 -13.67
CA TRP A 45 12.48 -2.70 -13.16
C TRP A 45 12.68 -2.06 -11.79
N GLN A 46 11.86 -1.06 -11.47
CA GLN A 46 11.94 -0.30 -10.23
C GLN A 46 10.55 -0.01 -9.70
N VAL A 47 10.41 -0.03 -8.38
CA VAL A 47 9.28 0.57 -7.66
C VAL A 47 9.72 1.71 -6.75
N ASP A 48 8.96 2.80 -6.75
CA ASP A 48 9.05 3.91 -5.80
C ASP A 48 8.05 3.70 -4.66
N LEU A 49 8.56 3.37 -3.47
CA LEU A 49 7.75 3.16 -2.27
C LEU A 49 7.15 4.47 -1.70
N LEU A 50 7.39 5.63 -2.35
CA LEU A 50 6.99 6.99 -1.99
C LEU A 50 7.71 7.58 -0.77
N ARG A 51 8.23 6.74 0.11
CA ARG A 51 9.10 7.11 1.24
C ARG A 51 10.08 5.97 1.56
N PRO A 52 11.16 6.24 2.30
CA PRO A 52 12.07 5.19 2.73
C PRO A 52 11.40 4.18 3.67
N TYR A 53 11.62 2.90 3.42
CA TYR A 53 11.18 1.78 4.26
C TYR A 53 12.34 0.86 4.64
N PRO A 54 12.35 0.28 5.85
CA PRO A 54 13.23 -0.83 6.19
C PRO A 54 12.75 -2.09 5.46
N VAL A 55 13.40 -2.43 4.35
CA VAL A 55 13.12 -3.61 3.53
C VAL A 55 13.94 -4.79 4.03
N SER A 56 13.26 -5.91 4.32
CA SER A 56 13.90 -7.15 4.79
C SER A 56 13.85 -8.27 3.76
N ALA A 57 12.88 -8.26 2.85
CA ALA A 57 12.73 -9.27 1.81
C ALA A 57 11.99 -8.71 0.60
N VAL A 58 12.27 -9.31 -0.56
CA VAL A 58 11.55 -9.06 -1.81
C VAL A 58 11.13 -10.42 -2.37
N ARG A 59 9.85 -10.58 -2.69
CA ARG A 59 9.32 -11.80 -3.33
C ARG A 59 8.95 -11.49 -4.76
N VAL A 60 9.34 -12.37 -5.67
CA VAL A 60 9.15 -12.20 -7.12
C VAL A 60 8.43 -13.43 -7.64
N THR A 61 7.37 -13.20 -8.41
CA THR A 61 6.64 -14.21 -9.17
C THR A 61 7.01 -14.08 -10.63
N THR A 62 7.65 -15.11 -11.17
CA THR A 62 8.07 -15.16 -12.58
C THR A 62 6.91 -15.52 -13.49
N ARG A 63 7.00 -15.08 -14.74
CA ARG A 63 6.08 -15.51 -15.79
C ARG A 63 6.24 -17.01 -16.06
N GLY A 64 5.13 -17.71 -16.27
CA GLY A 64 5.07 -19.17 -16.34
C GLY A 64 4.62 -19.76 -17.67
N CYS A 65 4.52 -18.96 -18.73
CA CYS A 65 3.91 -19.40 -19.99
C CYS A 65 4.62 -18.88 -21.25
N CYS A 66 4.27 -19.52 -22.39
CA CYS A 66 4.51 -19.06 -23.76
C CYS A 66 5.99 -19.00 -24.22
N GLY A 67 6.87 -19.82 -23.63
CA GLY A 67 8.25 -19.99 -24.14
C GLY A 67 9.13 -18.75 -23.97
N GLN A 68 8.90 -17.97 -22.92
CA GLN A 68 9.78 -16.88 -22.53
C GLN A 68 11.12 -17.42 -22.01
N GLN A 69 12.17 -16.61 -22.03
CA GLN A 69 13.43 -17.03 -21.43
C GLN A 69 13.34 -16.92 -19.91
N PRO A 70 13.76 -17.96 -19.15
CA PRO A 70 13.91 -17.87 -17.71
C PRO A 70 14.78 -16.67 -17.31
N LEU A 71 14.46 -16.04 -16.18
CA LEU A 71 15.28 -14.91 -15.68
C LEU A 71 16.65 -15.43 -15.24
N GLN A 72 17.71 -14.69 -15.55
CA GLN A 72 19.09 -15.08 -15.22
C GLN A 72 19.82 -13.95 -14.50
N ASP A 73 20.62 -14.31 -13.50
CA ASP A 73 21.52 -13.39 -12.80
C ASP A 73 20.82 -12.14 -12.25
N LEU A 74 19.76 -12.40 -11.46
CA LEU A 74 18.90 -11.36 -10.89
C LEU A 74 19.60 -10.69 -9.70
N GLU A 75 19.66 -9.36 -9.75
CA GLU A 75 20.16 -8.49 -8.71
C GLU A 75 19.03 -7.63 -8.14
N ILE A 76 18.92 -7.58 -6.81
CA ILE A 76 17.93 -6.76 -6.09
C ILE A 76 18.66 -5.72 -5.25
N ARG A 77 18.34 -4.44 -5.47
CA ARG A 77 18.92 -3.31 -4.73
C ARG A 77 17.86 -2.47 -4.06
N VAL A 78 18.20 -1.91 -2.90
CA VAL A 78 17.31 -1.06 -2.11
C VAL A 78 18.07 0.19 -1.68
N GLY A 79 17.53 1.38 -1.96
CA GLY A 79 18.13 2.64 -1.54
C GLY A 79 17.30 3.86 -1.93
N ASN A 80 17.91 5.05 -1.89
CA ASN A 80 17.21 6.33 -2.14
C ASN A 80 17.53 6.96 -3.50
N SER A 81 18.40 6.34 -4.30
CA SER A 81 18.69 6.81 -5.65
C SER A 81 17.64 6.28 -6.62
N SER A 82 16.93 7.18 -7.31
CA SER A 82 15.93 6.82 -8.33
C SER A 82 16.53 6.64 -9.74
N SER A 83 17.73 7.17 -9.99
CA SER A 83 18.34 7.21 -11.33
C SER A 83 19.65 6.40 -11.42
N GLU A 84 20.37 6.25 -10.32
CA GLU A 84 21.65 5.53 -10.29
C GLU A 84 21.51 4.24 -9.48
N LEU A 85 21.12 3.15 -10.15
CA LEU A 85 20.88 1.82 -9.55
C LEU A 85 22.06 1.34 -8.69
N GLN A 86 23.30 1.54 -9.17
CA GLN A 86 24.51 1.08 -8.51
C GLN A 86 24.84 1.81 -7.19
N ARG A 87 24.26 3.00 -6.96
CA ARG A 87 24.38 3.68 -5.65
C ARG A 87 23.54 3.03 -4.57
N ASN A 88 22.49 2.30 -4.96
CA ASN A 88 21.66 1.62 -3.99
C ASN A 88 22.38 0.34 -3.50
N PRO A 89 22.44 0.12 -2.18
CA PRO A 89 22.99 -1.11 -1.61
C PRO A 89 22.34 -2.38 -2.17
N LEU A 90 23.16 -3.42 -2.32
CA LEU A 90 22.71 -4.76 -2.69
C LEU A 90 21.90 -5.39 -1.55
N CYS A 91 20.62 -5.70 -1.81
CA CYS A 91 19.76 -6.48 -0.90
C CYS A 91 20.04 -7.97 -1.07
N ALA A 92 19.88 -8.47 -2.28
CA ALA A 92 20.02 -9.87 -2.63
C ALA A 92 20.57 -10.02 -4.05
N TRP A 93 21.31 -11.09 -4.28
CA TRP A 93 21.81 -11.49 -5.58
C TRP A 93 21.55 -12.98 -5.78
N TYR A 94 21.05 -13.33 -6.95
CA TYR A 94 20.75 -14.70 -7.33
C TYR A 94 21.46 -15.05 -8.64
N PRO A 95 22.65 -15.68 -8.57
CA PRO A 95 23.33 -16.16 -9.76
C PRO A 95 22.58 -17.34 -10.38
N GLY A 96 22.58 -17.40 -11.70
CA GLY A 96 21.98 -18.48 -12.48
C GLY A 96 20.49 -18.28 -12.75
N THR A 97 19.82 -19.39 -13.07
CA THR A 97 18.46 -19.38 -13.64
C THR A 97 17.37 -19.42 -12.58
N LEU A 98 16.42 -18.50 -12.70
CA LEU A 98 15.15 -18.51 -11.97
C LEU A 98 14.07 -19.10 -12.90
N GLU A 99 13.50 -20.23 -12.50
CA GLU A 99 12.52 -20.96 -13.31
C GLU A 99 11.28 -20.12 -13.63
N GLU A 100 10.56 -20.55 -14.66
CA GLU A 100 9.29 -19.95 -15.07
C GLU A 100 8.15 -20.36 -14.14
N GLY A 101 7.23 -19.44 -13.88
CA GLY A 101 5.99 -19.69 -13.15
C GLY A 101 6.15 -19.97 -11.65
N ILE A 102 7.30 -19.62 -11.08
CA ILE A 102 7.56 -19.80 -9.65
C ILE A 102 7.46 -18.48 -8.91
N THR A 103 7.13 -18.56 -7.62
CA THR A 103 7.27 -17.45 -6.69
C THR A 103 8.45 -17.72 -5.77
N LYS A 104 9.48 -16.87 -5.84
CA LYS A 104 10.69 -16.98 -4.99
C LYS A 104 10.81 -15.77 -4.08
N THR A 105 11.11 -16.02 -2.80
CA THR A 105 11.41 -14.98 -1.82
C THR A 105 12.92 -14.81 -1.67
N PHE A 106 13.39 -13.59 -1.84
CA PHE A 106 14.78 -13.19 -1.63
C PHE A 106 14.87 -12.42 -0.32
N LEU A 107 15.61 -12.97 0.64
CA LEU A 107 15.91 -12.29 1.89
C LEU A 107 17.08 -11.33 1.66
N CYS A 108 16.96 -10.09 2.13
CA CYS A 108 18.11 -9.20 2.12
C CYS A 108 19.15 -9.70 3.14
N ALA A 109 20.45 -9.53 2.86
CA ALA A 109 21.52 -9.91 3.79
C ALA A 109 21.40 -9.21 5.16
N ARG A 110 20.82 -8.02 5.16
CA ARG A 110 20.39 -7.26 6.34
C ARG A 110 19.20 -6.38 5.95
N THR A 111 18.47 -5.85 6.93
CA THR A 111 17.45 -4.85 6.66
C THR A 111 18.08 -3.60 6.04
N LEU A 112 17.57 -3.16 4.90
CA LEU A 112 18.05 -1.97 4.18
C LEU A 112 16.96 -0.90 4.14
N VAL A 113 17.33 0.33 4.46
CA VAL A 113 16.38 1.46 4.39
C VAL A 113 16.50 2.13 3.02
N GLY A 114 15.39 2.15 2.27
CA GLY A 114 15.36 2.81 0.96
C GLY A 114 13.95 3.09 0.46
N GLN A 115 13.80 4.12 -0.35
CA GLN A 115 12.56 4.46 -1.04
C GLN A 115 12.38 3.67 -2.35
N HIS A 116 13.47 3.29 -3.00
CA HIS A 116 13.45 2.61 -4.28
C HIS A 116 13.95 1.17 -4.15
N VAL A 117 13.24 0.25 -4.80
CA VAL A 117 13.66 -1.14 -4.96
C VAL A 117 13.84 -1.41 -6.44
N PHE A 118 15.02 -1.89 -6.83
CA PHE A 118 15.37 -2.24 -8.19
C PHE A 118 15.55 -3.74 -8.33
N LEU A 119 15.07 -4.28 -9.44
CA LEU A 119 15.35 -5.63 -9.91
C LEU A 119 16.02 -5.49 -11.29
N GLN A 120 17.21 -6.06 -11.45
CA GLN A 120 17.98 -5.98 -12.70
C GLN A 120 18.56 -7.34 -13.05
N LEU A 121 18.54 -7.72 -14.32
CA LEU A 121 19.36 -8.82 -14.81
C LEU A 121 20.76 -8.26 -15.09
N VAL A 122 21.82 -8.82 -14.49
CA VAL A 122 23.16 -8.22 -14.57
C VAL A 122 24.05 -9.02 -15.51
N GLY A 123 24.71 -8.33 -16.45
CA GLY A 123 25.71 -8.97 -17.32
C GLY A 123 25.12 -9.87 -18.41
N VAL A 124 23.80 -9.81 -18.62
CA VAL A 124 23.08 -10.60 -19.62
C VAL A 124 22.29 -9.69 -20.58
N GLU A 125 22.02 -10.20 -21.77
CA GLU A 125 21.10 -9.61 -22.75
C GLU A 125 19.82 -10.43 -22.80
N GLY A 126 18.69 -9.81 -22.45
CA GLY A 126 17.43 -10.52 -22.29
C GLY A 126 16.26 -9.57 -22.07
N SER A 127 15.09 -10.13 -21.77
CA SER A 127 13.91 -9.38 -21.34
C SER A 127 13.63 -9.68 -19.87
N LEU A 128 13.31 -8.65 -19.09
CA LEU A 128 12.86 -8.80 -17.71
C LEU A 128 11.33 -8.90 -17.70
N SER A 129 10.81 -10.11 -17.50
CA SER A 129 9.37 -10.37 -17.38
C SER A 129 9.01 -10.99 -16.04
N MET A 130 8.13 -10.31 -15.29
CA MET A 130 7.69 -10.69 -13.95
C MET A 130 6.21 -10.38 -13.78
N CYS A 131 5.47 -11.24 -13.07
CA CYS A 131 4.04 -11.07 -12.89
C CYS A 131 3.68 -10.41 -11.55
N GLU A 132 4.50 -10.57 -10.51
CA GLU A 132 4.28 -9.84 -9.24
C GLU A 132 5.59 -9.68 -8.47
N VAL A 133 5.76 -8.52 -7.83
CA VAL A 133 6.90 -8.15 -6.99
C VAL A 133 6.36 -7.56 -5.68
N GLU A 134 6.62 -8.27 -4.60
CA GLU A 134 6.20 -7.90 -3.26
C GLU A 134 7.42 -7.51 -2.42
N VAL A 135 7.38 -6.30 -1.88
CA VAL A 135 8.43 -5.77 -1.00
C VAL A 135 7.92 -5.81 0.43
N PHE A 136 8.65 -6.51 1.31
CA PHE A 136 8.31 -6.69 2.71
C PHE A 136 9.11 -5.72 3.59
N SER A 137 8.38 -5.03 4.45
CA SER A 137 8.92 -4.13 5.46
C SER A 137 8.26 -4.42 6.81
N THR A 138 8.99 -4.13 7.89
CA THR A 138 8.45 -4.17 9.25
C THR A 138 7.56 -2.99 9.61
N ASP A 139 7.58 -1.94 8.78
CA ASP A 139 6.93 -0.66 9.10
C ASP A 139 5.59 -0.47 8.38
N GLU A 140 5.18 -1.45 7.57
CA GLU A 140 3.89 -1.47 6.88
C GLU A 140 3.10 -2.74 7.15
N PHE A 141 1.79 -2.64 7.05
CA PHE A 141 0.89 -3.78 7.11
C PHE A 141 0.14 -4.00 5.79
N SER A 142 -0.37 -5.21 5.64
CA SER A 142 -1.17 -5.65 4.51
C SER A 142 -2.64 -5.28 4.67
N ASN A 143 -3.37 -5.21 3.55
CA ASN A 143 -4.76 -4.73 3.50
C ASN A 143 -5.73 -5.55 4.36
N ASP A 144 -5.41 -6.82 4.67
CA ASP A 144 -6.20 -7.68 5.58
C ASP A 144 -6.34 -7.09 6.98
N ARG A 145 -5.44 -6.19 7.41
CA ARG A 145 -5.55 -5.50 8.70
C ARG A 145 -6.58 -4.38 8.72
N CYS A 146 -7.08 -3.99 7.54
CA CYS A 146 -8.06 -2.92 7.36
C CYS A 146 -9.51 -3.40 7.19
N ALA A 147 -9.71 -4.70 6.96
CA ALA A 147 -11.04 -5.25 6.68
C ALA A 147 -11.85 -5.37 7.98
N PRO A 148 -13.02 -4.70 8.08
CA PRO A 148 -13.92 -4.89 9.21
C PRO A 148 -14.57 -6.29 9.16
N VAL A 149 -14.86 -6.87 10.32
CA VAL A 149 -15.55 -8.16 10.40
C VAL A 149 -16.94 -8.04 9.78
N GLY A 150 -17.23 -8.84 8.74
CA GLY A 150 -18.57 -8.91 8.12
C GLY A 150 -18.82 -7.97 6.94
N VAL A 151 -17.80 -7.29 6.42
CA VAL A 151 -17.91 -6.50 5.20
C VAL A 151 -17.77 -7.40 3.97
N GLY A 152 -18.74 -7.30 3.04
CA GLY A 152 -18.79 -8.08 1.81
C GLY A 152 -17.60 -7.83 0.88
N GLN A 153 -17.42 -8.70 -0.11
CA GLN A 153 -16.29 -8.70 -1.06
C GLN A 153 -16.18 -7.45 -1.95
N ASP A 154 -17.15 -6.53 -1.91
CA ASP A 154 -17.23 -5.35 -2.77
C ASP A 154 -16.47 -4.11 -2.25
N VAL A 155 -15.80 -4.22 -1.10
CA VAL A 155 -15.08 -3.08 -0.50
C VAL A 155 -13.63 -3.07 -0.94
N GLU A 156 -13.27 -2.04 -1.70
CA GLU A 156 -11.92 -1.82 -2.20
C GLU A 156 -11.05 -1.14 -1.13
N LEU A 157 -10.31 -1.96 -0.39
CA LEU A 157 -9.42 -1.52 0.70
C LEU A 157 -7.95 -1.46 0.26
N VAL A 158 -7.26 -0.44 0.73
CA VAL A 158 -5.80 -0.34 0.61
C VAL A 158 -5.17 0.24 1.87
N ALA A 159 -3.99 -0.28 2.22
CA ALA A 159 -3.16 0.20 3.32
C ALA A 159 -2.01 1.07 2.80
N PHE A 160 -1.75 2.19 3.45
CA PHE A 160 -0.54 2.97 3.23
C PHE A 160 -0.15 3.82 4.43
N ASP A 161 1.14 3.80 4.76
CA ASP A 161 1.76 4.53 5.87
C ASP A 161 0.93 4.38 7.14
N ARG A 162 0.65 3.11 7.43
CA ARG A 162 -0.14 2.68 8.58
C ARG A 162 -1.57 3.24 8.66
N THR A 163 -2.11 3.70 7.53
CA THR A 163 -3.48 4.19 7.40
C THR A 163 -4.27 3.26 6.49
N CYS A 164 -5.50 2.96 6.87
CA CYS A 164 -6.44 2.21 6.05
C CYS A 164 -7.29 3.19 5.23
N TYR A 165 -7.40 2.93 3.93
CA TYR A 165 -8.25 3.67 3.01
C TYR A 165 -9.29 2.76 2.37
N GLU A 166 -10.54 3.22 2.38
CA GLU A 166 -11.68 2.50 1.84
C GLU A 166 -12.30 3.30 0.69
N PHE A 167 -12.22 2.74 -0.53
CA PHE A 167 -12.73 3.37 -1.74
C PHE A 167 -14.17 2.96 -1.98
N ASN A 168 -15.11 3.84 -1.59
CA ASN A 168 -16.54 3.60 -1.77
C ASN A 168 -17.00 4.04 -3.16
N VAL A 169 -16.70 3.20 -4.16
CA VAL A 169 -16.91 3.51 -5.58
C VAL A 169 -18.12 2.81 -6.21
N GLY A 170 -18.74 1.85 -5.50
CA GLY A 170 -19.92 1.13 -5.99
C GLY A 170 -21.24 1.90 -5.89
N ARG A 171 -21.30 2.94 -5.06
CA ARG A 171 -22.50 3.76 -4.80
C ARG A 171 -22.13 5.23 -4.55
N GLY A 172 -23.12 6.12 -4.64
CA GLY A 172 -22.99 7.53 -4.28
C GLY A 172 -23.61 7.84 -2.92
N SER A 173 -23.15 8.89 -2.25
CA SER A 173 -23.78 9.42 -1.03
C SER A 173 -23.51 10.91 -0.83
N SER A 174 -24.27 11.53 0.08
CA SER A 174 -24.07 12.92 0.50
C SER A 174 -22.80 13.05 1.35
N PHE A 175 -22.29 14.27 1.53
CA PHE A 175 -21.08 14.47 2.33
C PHE A 175 -21.25 13.97 3.77
N GLU A 176 -22.33 14.34 4.45
CA GLU A 176 -22.53 13.93 5.85
C GLU A 176 -22.85 12.43 5.97
N ASP A 177 -23.62 11.86 5.05
CA ASP A 177 -23.89 10.41 5.06
C ASP A 177 -22.60 9.60 4.82
N ALA A 178 -21.73 10.04 3.91
CA ALA A 178 -20.43 9.44 3.68
C ALA A 178 -19.57 9.46 4.96
N ARG A 179 -19.55 10.59 5.68
CA ARG A 179 -18.87 10.70 6.99
C ARG A 179 -19.44 9.73 8.01
N VAL A 180 -20.77 9.64 8.12
CA VAL A 180 -21.45 8.70 9.03
C VAL A 180 -21.01 7.27 8.75
N GLN A 181 -20.86 6.88 7.48
CA GLN A 181 -20.35 5.55 7.13
C GLN A 181 -18.89 5.37 7.57
N CYS A 182 -18.00 6.32 7.26
CA CYS A 182 -16.60 6.22 7.65
C CYS A 182 -16.41 6.16 9.18
N ARG A 183 -17.23 6.88 9.94
CA ARG A 183 -17.23 6.88 11.41
C ARG A 183 -17.65 5.55 12.03
N LYS A 184 -18.44 4.72 11.33
CA LYS A 184 -18.75 3.35 11.80
C LYS A 184 -17.50 2.47 11.89
N HIS A 185 -16.47 2.76 11.11
CA HIS A 185 -15.19 2.07 11.12
C HIS A 185 -14.13 2.78 11.99
N GLY A 186 -14.54 3.75 12.82
CA GLY A 186 -13.62 4.47 13.72
C GLY A 186 -12.78 5.55 13.04
N GLY A 187 -13.15 5.99 11.84
CA GLY A 187 -12.49 7.07 11.11
C GLY A 187 -13.42 8.18 10.64
N ASP A 188 -13.07 8.80 9.52
CA ASP A 188 -13.88 9.82 8.84
C ASP A 188 -13.49 9.86 7.36
N LEU A 189 -14.03 10.79 6.57
CA LEU A 189 -13.59 11.02 5.19
C LEU A 189 -12.09 11.32 5.12
N ALA A 190 -11.45 10.89 4.04
CA ALA A 190 -10.02 11.10 3.79
C ALA A 190 -9.64 12.58 3.96
N HIS A 191 -8.70 12.85 4.87
CA HIS A 191 -8.34 14.19 5.29
C HIS A 191 -6.83 14.32 5.52
N GLY A 192 -6.33 15.55 5.63
CA GLY A 192 -4.89 15.77 5.82
C GLY A 192 -4.05 15.39 4.61
N LEU A 193 -4.65 15.38 3.40
CA LEU A 193 -4.01 14.92 2.17
C LEU A 193 -2.79 15.79 1.83
N ARG A 194 -1.60 15.32 2.17
CA ARG A 194 -0.32 16.01 1.94
C ARG A 194 0.76 15.00 1.56
N GLY A 195 1.76 15.49 0.82
CA GLY A 195 2.95 14.73 0.47
C GLY A 195 2.61 13.36 -0.16
N VAL A 196 3.16 12.31 0.43
CA VAL A 196 3.07 10.94 -0.08
C VAL A 196 1.66 10.36 -0.04
N HIS A 197 0.84 10.73 0.95
CA HIS A 197 -0.56 10.27 1.05
C HIS A 197 -1.38 10.77 -0.12
N ASN A 198 -1.21 12.04 -0.49
CA ASN A 198 -1.89 12.62 -1.64
C ASN A 198 -1.49 11.88 -2.93
N ILE A 199 -0.19 11.72 -3.18
CA ILE A 199 0.31 11.00 -4.37
C ILE A 199 -0.25 9.58 -4.45
N PHE A 200 -0.27 8.86 -3.32
CA PHE A 200 -0.81 7.51 -3.25
C PHE A 200 -2.31 7.46 -3.60
N LEU A 201 -3.14 8.29 -2.96
CA LEU A 201 -4.58 8.29 -3.23
C LEU A 201 -4.92 8.69 -4.66
N LEU A 202 -4.20 9.68 -5.22
CA LEU A 202 -4.41 10.09 -6.61
C LEU A 202 -4.06 8.97 -7.60
N ALA A 203 -2.98 8.22 -7.34
CA ALA A 203 -2.62 7.06 -8.16
C ALA A 203 -3.69 5.95 -8.06
N GLU A 204 -4.21 5.70 -6.86
CA GLU A 204 -5.29 4.73 -6.66
C GLU A 204 -6.60 5.14 -7.35
N LEU A 205 -6.94 6.43 -7.35
CA LEU A 205 -8.10 6.96 -8.07
C LEU A 205 -7.92 6.88 -9.58
N GLU A 206 -6.75 7.24 -10.10
CA GLU A 206 -6.50 7.18 -11.55
C GLU A 206 -6.65 5.75 -12.09
N ARG A 207 -6.16 4.74 -11.36
CA ARG A 207 -6.36 3.33 -11.71
C ARG A 207 -7.82 2.90 -11.75
N ARG A 208 -8.67 3.53 -10.94
CA ARG A 208 -10.10 3.22 -10.84
C ARG A 208 -10.96 4.07 -11.77
N LYS A 209 -10.38 5.09 -12.40
CA LYS A 209 -11.11 6.15 -13.12
C LYS A 209 -12.11 5.63 -14.14
N SER A 210 -11.79 4.55 -14.86
CA SER A 210 -12.68 3.91 -15.84
C SER A 210 -13.91 3.25 -15.22
N ASN A 211 -13.83 2.86 -13.94
CA ASN A 211 -14.88 2.13 -13.23
C ASN A 211 -15.79 3.07 -12.43
N LEU A 212 -15.41 4.34 -12.27
CA LEU A 212 -16.20 5.32 -11.53
C LEU A 212 -17.37 5.82 -12.38
N LYS A 213 -18.58 5.73 -11.82
CA LYS A 213 -19.78 6.30 -12.47
C LYS A 213 -19.70 7.82 -12.56
N THR A 214 -19.19 8.45 -11.51
CA THR A 214 -18.83 9.86 -11.51
C THR A 214 -17.37 10.02 -11.13
N GLN A 215 -16.64 10.86 -11.85
CA GLN A 215 -15.23 11.11 -11.55
C GLN A 215 -15.05 12.11 -10.39
N LEU A 216 -16.05 12.25 -9.52
CA LEU A 216 -16.04 13.16 -8.38
C LEU A 216 -16.06 12.34 -7.09
N VAL A 217 -15.09 12.61 -6.22
CA VAL A 217 -14.88 11.82 -5.00
C VAL A 217 -14.74 12.74 -3.80
N TRP A 218 -15.63 12.60 -2.82
CA TRP A 218 -15.58 13.34 -1.56
C TRP A 218 -14.26 13.11 -0.83
N ILE A 219 -13.68 14.22 -0.37
CA ILE A 219 -12.63 14.25 0.66
C ILE A 219 -13.13 15.05 1.84
N GLY A 220 -12.57 14.81 3.01
CA GLY A 220 -13.03 15.39 4.27
C GLY A 220 -12.64 16.86 4.45
N ALA A 221 -12.74 17.71 3.44
CA ALA A 221 -12.55 19.15 3.55
C ALA A 221 -13.88 19.88 3.38
N GLN A 222 -14.15 20.82 4.28
CA GLN A 222 -15.35 21.65 4.28
C GLN A 222 -15.02 23.11 4.62
N LYS A 223 -15.80 24.03 4.08
CA LYS A 223 -15.68 25.46 4.38
C LYS A 223 -16.16 25.72 5.80
N GLU A 224 -15.47 26.59 6.52
CA GLU A 224 -15.90 26.96 7.87
C GLU A 224 -17.24 27.74 7.82
N PRO A 225 -18.22 27.44 8.70
CA PRO A 225 -19.58 28.00 8.63
C PRO A 225 -19.75 29.52 8.84
N SER A 226 -18.67 30.31 8.90
CA SER A 226 -18.76 31.75 9.11
C SER A 226 -18.89 32.49 7.78
N PHE A 227 -19.84 33.43 7.71
CA PHE A 227 -20.18 34.21 6.49
C PHE A 227 -19.00 34.89 5.79
N THR A 228 -17.91 35.18 6.50
CA THR A 228 -16.69 35.82 5.96
C THR A 228 -15.50 34.87 5.86
N SER A 229 -15.62 33.63 6.32
CA SER A 229 -14.48 32.73 6.40
C SER A 229 -14.11 32.20 5.02
N HIS A 230 -12.88 32.47 4.62
CA HIS A 230 -12.23 31.85 3.47
C HIS A 230 -11.49 30.57 3.89
N THR A 231 -11.70 30.13 5.12
CA THR A 231 -10.97 29.03 5.75
C THR A 231 -11.65 27.71 5.43
N TRP A 232 -10.86 26.77 4.95
CA TRP A 232 -11.25 25.38 4.79
C TRP A 232 -10.66 24.56 5.93
N LYS A 233 -11.47 23.67 6.50
CA LYS A 233 -11.07 22.76 7.56
C LYS A 233 -11.27 21.32 7.13
N TRP A 234 -10.34 20.48 7.54
CA TRP A 234 -10.49 19.05 7.50
C TRP A 234 -11.54 18.59 8.52
N VAL A 235 -12.13 17.43 8.30
CA VAL A 235 -13.11 16.80 9.19
C VAL A 235 -12.54 16.43 10.57
N ASN A 236 -11.21 16.35 10.70
CA ASN A 236 -10.50 16.22 11.99
C ASN A 236 -10.29 17.55 12.72
N GLY A 237 -10.78 18.68 12.16
CA GLY A 237 -10.68 20.02 12.74
C GLY A 237 -9.44 20.82 12.33
N GLU A 238 -8.44 20.19 11.69
CA GLU A 238 -7.24 20.89 11.24
C GLU A 238 -7.52 21.85 10.09
N VAL A 239 -6.78 22.95 10.04
CA VAL A 239 -6.89 23.93 8.95
C VAL A 239 -6.18 23.41 7.70
N VAL A 240 -6.84 23.58 6.55
CA VAL A 240 -6.25 23.32 5.24
C VAL A 240 -5.27 24.45 4.90
N THR A 241 -3.98 24.14 4.85
CA THR A 241 -2.94 25.16 4.61
C THR A 241 -2.50 25.29 3.16
N LYS A 242 -2.59 24.21 2.38
CA LYS A 242 -2.16 24.16 0.97
C LYS A 242 -3.17 23.35 0.14
N PRO A 243 -4.35 23.92 -0.17
CA PRO A 243 -5.34 23.25 -0.99
C PRO A 243 -4.84 23.11 -2.44
N ALA A 244 -5.15 22.00 -3.09
CA ALA A 244 -4.76 21.72 -4.48
C ALA A 244 -5.92 22.04 -5.44
N TRP A 245 -6.40 23.28 -5.42
CA TRP A 245 -7.54 23.73 -6.22
C TRP A 245 -7.30 23.56 -7.73
N GLY A 246 -8.34 23.11 -8.43
CA GLY A 246 -8.40 23.15 -9.88
C GLY A 246 -8.38 24.58 -10.40
N LYS A 247 -8.11 24.72 -11.71
CA LYS A 247 -8.24 26.01 -12.37
C LYS A 247 -9.66 26.58 -12.14
N ASP A 248 -9.73 27.83 -11.73
CA ASP A 248 -10.97 28.56 -11.44
C ASP A 248 -11.76 27.99 -10.24
N GLN A 249 -11.07 27.41 -9.24
CA GLN A 249 -11.64 26.90 -7.99
C GLN A 249 -10.91 27.52 -6.77
N PRO A 250 -11.56 27.64 -5.60
CA PRO A 250 -12.99 27.39 -5.36
C PRO A 250 -13.83 28.56 -5.91
N ASN A 251 -14.93 28.27 -6.61
CA ASN A 251 -15.72 29.32 -7.27
C ASN A 251 -17.05 29.65 -6.58
N ASN A 252 -17.50 28.81 -5.64
CA ASN A 252 -18.77 28.95 -4.97
C ASN A 252 -19.94 29.28 -5.93
N TYR A 253 -20.02 28.55 -7.04
CA TYR A 253 -20.86 28.81 -8.20
C TYR A 253 -22.32 29.14 -7.87
N ASN A 254 -22.91 28.44 -6.89
CA ASN A 254 -24.31 28.62 -6.49
C ASN A 254 -24.48 29.26 -5.11
N GLY A 255 -23.41 29.76 -4.48
CA GLY A 255 -23.45 30.33 -3.13
C GLY A 255 -23.40 29.31 -1.98
N GLU A 256 -23.50 28.01 -2.26
CA GLU A 256 -23.62 26.94 -1.26
C GLU A 256 -22.58 25.80 -1.43
N GLN A 257 -21.46 26.04 -2.14
CA GLN A 257 -20.42 25.03 -2.34
C GLN A 257 -19.43 25.02 -1.18
N ASN A 258 -19.81 24.30 -0.13
CA ASN A 258 -19.09 24.27 1.14
C ASN A 258 -18.34 22.95 1.40
N CYS A 259 -18.31 22.03 0.44
CA CYS A 259 -17.63 20.74 0.54
C CYS A 259 -16.69 20.52 -0.65
N VAL A 260 -15.68 19.66 -0.48
CA VAL A 260 -14.62 19.47 -1.48
C VAL A 260 -14.63 18.06 -2.06
N VAL A 261 -14.46 17.97 -3.37
CA VAL A 261 -14.19 16.71 -4.08
C VAL A 261 -12.85 16.74 -4.80
N LEU A 262 -12.27 15.57 -5.00
CA LEU A 262 -11.25 15.33 -6.02
C LEU A 262 -11.95 15.07 -7.36
N ASP A 263 -11.58 15.83 -8.39
CA ASP A 263 -12.23 15.80 -9.70
C ASP A 263 -11.33 15.15 -10.77
N GLY A 264 -11.66 13.92 -11.18
CA GLY A 264 -10.92 13.16 -12.18
C GLY A 264 -10.94 13.77 -13.58
N GLY A 265 -11.90 14.63 -13.89
CA GLY A 265 -11.91 15.44 -15.11
C GLY A 265 -10.93 16.62 -15.06
N ARG A 266 -10.42 16.95 -13.87
CA ARG A 266 -9.46 18.03 -13.59
C ARG A 266 -8.13 17.49 -13.04
N ASN A 267 -7.70 16.31 -13.47
CA ASN A 267 -6.48 15.65 -12.99
C ASN A 267 -6.46 15.48 -11.46
N TRP A 268 -7.62 15.19 -10.87
CA TRP A 268 -7.83 15.03 -9.42
C TRP A 268 -7.48 16.26 -8.59
N LEU A 269 -7.52 17.46 -9.19
CA LEU A 269 -7.48 18.70 -8.45
C LEU A 269 -8.82 18.95 -7.74
N TRP A 270 -8.78 19.79 -6.72
CA TRP A 270 -9.93 20.05 -5.85
C TRP A 270 -10.98 20.89 -6.57
N ASN A 271 -12.24 20.58 -6.31
CA ASN A 271 -13.42 21.28 -6.80
C ASN A 271 -14.39 21.46 -5.62
N ASP A 272 -14.90 22.68 -5.41
CA ASP A 272 -15.89 22.95 -4.38
C ASP A 272 -17.30 22.67 -4.92
N VAL A 273 -18.09 21.94 -4.15
CA VAL A 273 -19.43 21.52 -4.53
C VAL A 273 -20.38 21.58 -3.33
N GLY A 274 -21.69 21.54 -3.61
CA GLY A 274 -22.71 21.51 -2.57
C GLY A 274 -22.66 20.21 -1.78
N CYS A 275 -22.67 20.29 -0.45
CA CYS A 275 -22.53 19.13 0.44
C CYS A 275 -23.66 18.09 0.31
N ASN A 276 -24.82 18.50 -0.21
CA ASN A 276 -26.01 17.67 -0.34
C ASN A 276 -26.04 16.79 -1.60
N LEU A 277 -25.03 16.87 -2.48
CA LEU A 277 -24.96 16.00 -3.66
C LEU A 277 -24.79 14.54 -3.21
N ASP A 278 -25.77 13.70 -3.52
CA ASP A 278 -25.91 12.34 -2.96
C ASP A 278 -25.45 11.22 -3.89
N TYR A 279 -24.91 11.56 -5.06
CA TYR A 279 -24.49 10.61 -6.09
C TYR A 279 -22.95 10.49 -6.22
N LEU A 280 -22.18 11.16 -5.35
CA LEU A 280 -20.72 11.17 -5.42
C LEU A 280 -20.09 10.03 -4.62
N HIS A 281 -18.97 9.52 -5.10
CA HIS A 281 -18.16 8.52 -4.41
C HIS A 281 -17.38 9.16 -3.27
N TRP A 282 -16.78 8.36 -2.38
CA TRP A 282 -15.97 8.89 -1.28
C TRP A 282 -14.84 7.94 -0.88
N ILE A 283 -13.88 8.49 -0.13
CA ILE A 283 -12.80 7.72 0.47
C ILE A 283 -12.91 7.86 1.98
N CYS A 284 -13.03 6.76 2.70
CA CYS A 284 -12.85 6.76 4.15
C CYS A 284 -11.37 6.58 4.49
N GLN A 285 -10.93 7.16 5.61
CA GLN A 285 -9.66 6.83 6.23
C GLN A 285 -9.81 6.53 7.72
N TYR A 286 -9.12 5.50 8.19
CA TYR A 286 -9.15 5.04 9.58
C TYR A 286 -7.86 4.30 9.96
N THR A 287 -7.69 4.03 11.25
CA THR A 287 -6.61 3.19 11.78
C THR A 287 -6.92 1.70 11.62
N PRO A 288 -5.91 0.81 11.59
CA PRO A 288 -6.12 -0.63 11.51
C PRO A 288 -7.05 -1.19 12.57
N ILE A 289 -7.86 -2.16 12.15
CA ILE A 289 -8.83 -2.81 13.03
C ILE A 289 -8.19 -4.00 13.77
N MET A 290 -7.07 -4.52 13.26
CA MET A 290 -6.33 -5.66 13.84
C MET A 290 -4.85 -5.65 13.48
N CYS A 291 -4.05 -6.47 14.18
CA CYS A 291 -2.58 -6.55 13.98
C CYS A 291 -2.14 -7.73 13.11
N GLY A 292 -3.10 -8.49 12.56
CA GLY A 292 -2.83 -9.71 11.81
C GLY A 292 -2.29 -10.84 12.70
N SER A 293 -1.84 -11.92 12.06
CA SER A 293 -1.29 -13.07 12.76
C SER A 293 -0.02 -12.68 13.55
N PRO A 294 0.07 -12.99 14.85
CA PRO A 294 1.26 -12.65 15.65
C PRO A 294 2.48 -13.46 15.22
N ASP A 295 3.67 -12.86 15.28
CA ASP A 295 4.90 -13.57 14.93
C ASP A 295 5.12 -14.75 15.89
N LYS A 296 5.43 -15.92 15.33
CA LYS A 296 5.70 -17.15 16.09
C LYS A 296 7.16 -17.54 15.90
N LYS A 297 7.94 -17.58 16.99
CA LYS A 297 9.31 -18.11 16.99
C LYS A 297 9.29 -19.61 17.27
N LEU A 298 10.38 -20.30 16.94
CA LEU A 298 10.51 -21.75 17.14
C LEU A 298 10.18 -22.11 18.60
N ASN A 299 9.42 -23.19 18.78
CA ASN A 299 9.01 -23.72 20.10
C ASN A 299 8.22 -22.74 20.98
N THR A 300 7.58 -21.72 20.41
CA THR A 300 6.62 -20.85 21.13
C THR A 300 5.18 -21.23 20.80
N THR A 301 4.28 -21.15 21.78
CA THR A 301 2.83 -21.34 21.62
C THR A 301 2.11 -20.03 21.93
N ILE A 302 1.22 -19.61 21.03
CA ILE A 302 0.39 -18.40 21.22
C ILE A 302 -0.94 -18.81 21.83
N VAL A 303 -1.38 -18.07 22.84
CA VAL A 303 -2.66 -18.22 23.51
C VAL A 303 -3.46 -16.93 23.39
N GLY A 304 -4.61 -17.07 22.73
CA GLY A 304 -5.50 -15.97 22.33
C GLY A 304 -5.87 -16.09 20.85
N THR A 305 -7.10 -15.73 20.52
CA THR A 305 -7.64 -15.81 19.15
C THR A 305 -8.19 -14.48 18.65
N ASP A 306 -8.29 -13.47 19.53
CA ASP A 306 -8.78 -12.14 19.22
C ASP A 306 -7.57 -11.22 18.95
N PHE A 307 -7.39 -10.85 17.69
CA PHE A 307 -6.26 -10.05 17.21
C PHE A 307 -6.66 -8.60 16.88
N SER A 308 -7.88 -8.19 17.28
CA SER A 308 -8.36 -6.83 17.09
C SER A 308 -7.52 -5.81 17.86
N SER A 309 -7.57 -4.56 17.39
CA SER A 309 -6.91 -3.43 18.05
C SER A 309 -7.27 -3.36 19.53
N GLY A 310 -6.25 -3.15 20.38
CA GLY A 310 -6.36 -3.12 21.85
C GLY A 310 -6.34 -4.50 22.53
N LYS A 311 -6.40 -5.61 21.78
CA LYS A 311 -6.44 -6.97 22.37
C LYS A 311 -5.06 -7.48 22.72
N THR A 312 -4.99 -8.35 23.73
CA THR A 312 -3.73 -8.89 24.25
C THR A 312 -3.70 -10.40 24.14
N ILE A 313 -2.58 -10.93 23.67
CA ILE A 313 -2.28 -12.36 23.56
C ILE A 313 -1.12 -12.74 24.48
N ARG A 314 -1.00 -14.03 24.81
CA ARG A 314 0.07 -14.56 25.65
C ARG A 314 0.92 -15.61 24.92
N TYR A 315 2.21 -15.62 25.17
CA TYR A 315 3.13 -16.65 24.70
C TYR A 315 3.45 -17.66 25.80
N GLN A 316 3.66 -18.92 25.40
CA GLN A 316 4.04 -20.02 26.27
C GLN A 316 5.18 -20.82 25.65
N CYS A 317 6.04 -21.36 26.51
CA CYS A 317 7.08 -22.31 26.13
C CYS A 317 6.66 -23.74 26.48
N PRO A 318 7.19 -24.75 25.78
CA PRO A 318 7.07 -26.13 26.19
C PRO A 318 7.74 -26.35 27.55
N GLU A 319 7.41 -27.49 28.18
CA GLU A 319 8.04 -27.90 29.42
C GLU A 319 9.58 -27.96 29.30
N GLY A 320 10.29 -27.65 30.39
CA GLY A 320 11.74 -27.56 30.40
C GLY A 320 12.33 -26.31 29.70
N HIS A 321 11.50 -25.35 29.28
CA HIS A 321 11.94 -24.11 28.66
C HIS A 321 11.41 -22.88 29.38
N MET A 322 12.21 -21.82 29.42
CA MET A 322 11.82 -20.50 29.90
C MET A 322 11.61 -19.53 28.76
N LEU A 323 10.65 -18.63 28.93
CA LEU A 323 10.33 -17.59 27.96
C LEU A 323 11.28 -16.40 28.13
N VAL A 324 11.87 -15.94 27.02
CA VAL A 324 12.78 -14.80 26.98
C VAL A 324 12.15 -13.70 26.13
N GLY A 325 11.83 -12.57 26.75
CA GLY A 325 11.13 -11.44 26.15
C GLY A 325 9.72 -11.23 26.73
N ALA A 326 8.87 -10.51 26.00
CA ALA A 326 7.52 -10.16 26.43
C ALA A 326 6.61 -11.40 26.54
N THR A 327 6.06 -11.67 27.73
CA THR A 327 5.09 -12.77 27.90
C THR A 327 3.75 -12.46 27.24
N ASN A 328 3.34 -11.20 27.27
CA ASN A 328 2.10 -10.72 26.66
C ASN A 328 2.43 -9.70 25.57
N ARG A 329 1.70 -9.74 24.45
CA ARG A 329 1.76 -8.71 23.41
C ARG A 329 0.38 -8.14 23.16
N THR A 330 0.28 -6.83 23.01
CA THR A 330 -0.98 -6.11 22.76
C THR A 330 -1.01 -5.60 21.33
N CYS A 331 -2.13 -5.75 20.64
CA CYS A 331 -2.33 -5.17 19.33
C CYS A 331 -2.52 -3.65 19.47
N MET A 332 -1.58 -2.87 18.93
CA MET A 332 -1.59 -1.41 19.02
C MET A 332 -2.43 -0.80 17.90
N GLU A 333 -2.86 0.46 18.09
CA GLU A 333 -3.65 1.22 17.10
C GLU A 333 -2.93 1.43 15.76
N ASN A 334 -1.61 1.26 15.72
CA ASN A 334 -0.83 1.34 14.49
C ASN A 334 -0.87 0.03 13.66
N GLY A 335 -1.64 -0.97 14.09
CA GLY A 335 -1.77 -2.26 13.43
C GLY A 335 -0.61 -3.22 13.67
N PHE A 336 0.24 -2.99 14.68
CA PHE A 336 1.33 -3.90 15.06
C PHE A 336 1.22 -4.38 16.50
N TRP A 337 1.70 -5.61 16.72
CA TRP A 337 1.86 -6.17 18.05
C TRP A 337 2.96 -5.44 18.83
N SER A 338 2.72 -5.16 20.10
CA SER A 338 3.71 -4.54 20.99
C SER A 338 4.94 -5.43 21.16
N GLU A 339 6.11 -4.81 21.30
CA GLU A 339 7.40 -5.48 21.51
C GLU A 339 7.75 -6.53 20.44
N SER A 340 8.90 -7.20 20.57
CA SER A 340 9.28 -8.31 19.69
C SER A 340 8.71 -9.63 20.21
N ALA A 341 8.43 -10.57 19.31
CA ALA A 341 8.01 -11.92 19.72
C ALA A 341 9.09 -12.58 20.59
N PRO A 342 8.70 -13.17 21.74
CA PRO A 342 9.63 -13.83 22.64
C PRO A 342 10.17 -15.14 22.04
N THR A 343 11.22 -15.68 22.65
CA THR A 343 11.77 -17.01 22.31
C THR A 343 11.74 -17.93 23.52
N CYS A 344 11.83 -19.23 23.27
CA CYS A 344 11.94 -20.24 24.33
C CYS A 344 13.36 -20.75 24.42
N LYS A 345 13.94 -20.70 25.62
CA LYS A 345 15.29 -21.20 25.91
C LYS A 345 15.19 -22.40 26.85
N TYR A 346 15.86 -23.49 26.52
CA TYR A 346 15.95 -24.66 27.39
C TYR A 346 16.55 -24.28 28.75
N VAL A 347 15.98 -24.82 29.82
CA VAL A 347 16.46 -24.67 31.19
C VAL A 347 17.24 -25.92 31.55
N ASP A 348 18.55 -25.75 31.75
CA ASP A 348 19.41 -26.78 32.31
C ASP A 348 19.58 -26.52 33.82
N CYS A 349 19.23 -27.52 34.64
CA CYS A 349 19.27 -27.44 36.10
C CYS A 349 20.57 -28.00 36.70
N GLY A 350 21.51 -28.51 35.89
CA GLY A 350 22.81 -29.02 36.32
C GLY A 350 22.90 -30.53 36.50
#